data_AF-A0A7C4X0I5-F1
#
_entry.id   AF-A0A7C4X0I5-F1
#
_cell.length_a   1.000
_cell.length_b   1.000
_cell.length_c   1.000
_cell.angle_alpha   90.00
_cell.angle_beta   90.00
_cell.angle_gamma   90.00
#
_symmetry.space_group_name_H-M   'P 1'
#
loop_
_entity.id
_entity.type
_entity.pdbx_description
1 polymer ?
#
loop_
_entity_poly.entity_id
_entity_poly.type
_entity_poly.pdbx_seq_one_letter_code
_entity_poly.pdbx_strand_id
1 'polypeptide(L)' 'MIERELILFTLLILISVFMLIYVGEVRPDAYLAVAILVYFIYTSVNHSFRSKIYLKPVDIVLITVFAIIVAYKVYEILR' A
#
# COMPACT_ATOMS: atom_id res chain seq x y z
N MET A 1 -22.06 -4.77 -0.63
CA MET A 1 -21.22 -4.04 -1.62
C MET A 1 -19.84 -3.71 -1.07
N ILE A 2 -19.75 -3.18 0.17
CA ILE A 2 -18.47 -2.91 0.88
C ILE A 2 -17.66 -4.21 1.10
N GLU A 3 -18.32 -5.31 1.48
CA GLU A 3 -17.66 -6.60 1.71
C GLU A 3 -16.90 -7.13 0.48
N ARG A 4 -17.52 -7.07 -0.71
CA ARG A 4 -16.86 -7.51 -1.97
C ARG A 4 -15.61 -6.68 -2.25
N GLU A 5 -15.68 -5.38 -2.00
CA GLU A 5 -14.56 -4.46 -2.21
C GLU A 5 -13.42 -4.74 -1.23
N LEU A 6 -13.77 -5.02 0.03
CA LEU A 6 -12.83 -5.38 1.07
C LEU A 6 -12.14 -6.74 0.79
N ILE A 7 -12.89 -7.72 0.27
CA ILE A 7 -12.36 -9.02 -0.19
C ILE A 7 -11.37 -8.82 -1.34
N LEU A 8 -11.72 -8.02 -2.35
CA LEU A 8 -10.83 -7.74 -3.49
C LEU A 8 -9.54 -7.03 -3.04
N PHE A 9 -9.66 -6.05 -2.15
CA PHE A 9 -8.50 -5.38 -1.57
C PHE A 9 -7.60 -6.34 -0.80
N THR A 10 -8.19 -7.22 0.01
CA THR A 10 -7.46 -8.23 0.80
C THR A 10 -6.73 -9.21 -0.11
N LEU A 11 -7.40 -9.67 -1.19
CA LEU A 11 -6.79 -10.53 -2.21
C LEU A 11 -5.60 -9.88 -2.89
N LEU A 12 -5.70 -8.60 -3.26
CA LEU A 12 -4.59 -7.86 -3.86
C LEU A 12 -3.40 -7.78 -2.91
N ILE A 13 -3.62 -7.47 -1.63
CA ILE A 13 -2.55 -7.47 -0.63
C ILE A 13 -1.92 -8.85 -0.48
N LEU A 14 -2.72 -9.91 -0.39
CA LEU A 14 -2.20 -11.27 -0.28
C LEU A 14 -1.31 -11.63 -1.48
N ILE A 15 -1.78 -11.37 -2.70
CA ILE A 15 -1.01 -11.61 -3.93
C ILE A 15 0.32 -10.84 -3.88
N SER A 16 0.28 -9.55 -3.53
CA SER A 16 1.50 -8.75 -3.43
C SER A 16 2.48 -9.29 -2.38
N VAL A 17 2.00 -9.71 -1.22
CA VAL A 17 2.82 -10.30 -0.15
C VAL A 17 3.44 -11.63 -0.62
N PHE A 18 2.66 -12.50 -1.26
CA PHE A 18 3.17 -13.76 -1.80
C PHE A 18 4.24 -13.52 -2.88
N MET A 19 4.08 -12.51 -3.73
CA MET A 19 5.10 -12.17 -4.73
C MET A 19 6.40 -11.68 -4.10
N LEU A 20 6.32 -10.88 -3.04
CA LEU A 20 7.51 -10.43 -2.30
C LEU A 20 8.23 -11.61 -1.64
N ILE A 21 7.47 -12.50 -0.99
CA ILE A 21 8.03 -13.75 -0.41
C ILE A 21 8.67 -14.61 -1.48
N TYR A 22 8.01 -14.76 -2.64
CA TYR A 22 8.50 -15.57 -3.75
C TYR A 22 9.85 -15.06 -4.30
N VAL A 23 10.05 -13.74 -4.33
CA VAL A 23 11.33 -13.11 -4.73
C VAL A 23 12.38 -13.15 -3.61
N GLY A 24 12.01 -13.65 -2.42
CA GLY A 24 12.90 -13.74 -1.26
C GLY A 24 13.13 -12.41 -0.56
N GLU A 25 12.21 -11.46 -0.70
CA GLU A 25 12.28 -10.20 0.03
C GLU A 25 12.12 -10.46 1.54
N VAL A 26 12.96 -9.83 2.35
CA VAL A 26 13.00 -9.99 3.81
C VAL A 26 12.79 -8.67 4.54
N ARG A 27 12.89 -7.55 3.82
CA ARG A 27 12.83 -6.21 4.39
C ARG A 27 11.39 -5.80 4.68
N PRO A 28 11.00 -5.60 5.95
CA PRO A 28 9.61 -5.31 6.32
C PRO A 28 9.09 -3.98 5.74
N ASP A 29 9.98 -3.02 5.50
CA ASP A 29 9.67 -1.74 4.87
C ASP A 29 9.23 -1.90 3.40
N ALA A 30 9.74 -2.90 2.68
CA ALA A 30 9.29 -3.21 1.32
C ALA A 30 7.83 -3.72 1.31
N TYR A 31 7.49 -4.61 2.25
CA TYR A 31 6.11 -5.10 2.42
C TYR A 31 5.14 -3.96 2.74
N LEU A 32 5.54 -3.07 3.66
CA LEU A 32 4.72 -1.93 4.03
C LEU A 32 4.54 -0.95 2.87
N ALA A 33 5.62 -0.64 2.14
CA ALA A 33 5.57 0.24 0.96
C ALA A 33 4.63 -0.30 -0.12
N VAL A 34 4.70 -1.61 -0.39
CA VAL A 34 3.83 -2.26 -1.37
C VAL A 34 2.37 -2.28 -0.91
N ALA A 35 2.10 -2.54 0.37
CA ALA A 35 0.74 -2.47 0.91
C ALA A 35 0.13 -1.06 0.79
N ILE A 36 0.92 -0.01 1.06
CA ILE A 36 0.50 1.39 0.87
C ILE A 36 0.23 1.68 -0.61
N LEU A 37 1.09 1.19 -1.52
CA LEU A 37 0.90 1.34 -2.95
C LEU A 37 -0.40 0.67 -3.43
N VAL A 38 -0.65 -0.56 -3.00
CA VAL A 38 -1.89 -1.30 -3.30
C VAL A 38 -3.12 -0.54 -2.80
N TYR A 39 -3.05 0.05 -1.61
CA TYR A 39 -4.12 0.91 -1.09
C TYR A 39 -4.42 2.08 -2.03
N PHE A 40 -3.41 2.83 -2.46
CA PHE A 40 -3.61 3.99 -3.34
C PHE A 40 -4.09 3.58 -4.74
N ILE A 41 -3.58 2.49 -5.30
CA ILE A 41 -4.06 1.96 -6.59
C ILE A 41 -5.52 1.55 -6.47
N TYR A 42 -5.87 0.76 -5.45
CA TYR A 42 -7.22 0.26 -5.26
C TYR A 42 -8.24 1.39 -5.06
N THR A 43 -7.92 2.35 -4.20
CA THR A 43 -8.79 3.51 -3.92
C THR A 43 -8.88 4.49 -5.09
N SER A 44 -7.86 4.56 -5.96
CA SER A 44 -7.91 5.34 -7.20
C SER A 44 -8.78 4.70 -8.27
N VAL A 45 -8.74 3.37 -8.41
CA VAL A 45 -9.56 2.65 -9.40
C VAL A 45 -11.02 2.58 -8.94
N ASN A 46 -11.25 2.40 -7.64
CA ASN A 46 -12.60 2.27 -7.09
C ASN A 46 -13.12 3.56 -6.44
N HIS A 47 -13.57 4.49 -7.28
CA HIS A 47 -14.16 5.77 -6.84
C HIS A 47 -15.40 5.61 -5.94
N SER A 48 -16.13 4.48 -6.03
CA SER A 48 -17.30 4.19 -5.17
C SER A 48 -16.90 3.95 -3.70
N PHE A 49 -15.71 3.43 -3.44
CA PHE A 49 -15.18 3.27 -2.09
C PHE A 49 -14.79 4.64 -1.50
N ARG A 50 -14.20 5.50 -2.33
CA ARG A 50 -13.70 6.83 -1.95
C ARG A 50 -14.81 7.84 -1.66
N SER A 51 -15.97 7.72 -2.32
CA SER A 51 -17.11 8.63 -2.08
C SER A 51 -17.88 8.34 -0.78
N LYS A 52 -17.70 7.15 -0.20
CA LYS A 52 -18.44 6.70 0.99
C LYS A 52 -17.71 6.97 2.31
N ILE A 53 -16.39 7.18 2.27
CA ILE A 53 -15.55 7.29 3.47
C ILE A 53 -14.61 8.48 3.32
N TYR A 54 -14.54 9.33 4.35
CA TYR A 54 -13.64 10.49 4.39
C TYR A 54 -12.19 10.02 4.65
N LEU A 55 -11.54 9.46 3.64
CA LEU A 55 -10.21 8.82 3.75
C LEU A 55 -9.04 9.81 3.77
N LYS A 56 -9.28 11.13 3.67
CA LYS A 56 -8.21 12.15 3.59
C LYS A 56 -7.14 12.03 4.70
N PRO A 57 -7.48 11.81 5.98
CA PRO A 57 -6.45 11.67 7.01
C PRO A 57 -5.61 10.40 6.82
N VAL A 58 -6.24 9.30 6.40
CA VAL A 58 -5.55 8.04 6.11
C VAL A 58 -4.60 8.20 4.93
N ASP A 59 -5.06 8.85 3.85
CA ASP A 59 -4.24 9.18 2.69
C ASP A 59 -2.99 9.97 3.10
N ILE A 60 -3.14 10.99 3.95
CA ILE A 60 -2.02 11.83 4.42
C ILE A 60 -1.04 11.00 5.26
N VAL A 61 -1.52 10.16 6.17
CA VAL A 61 -0.64 9.33 6.99
C VAL A 61 0.11 8.33 6.13
N LEU A 62 -0.59 7.60 5.25
CA LEU A 62 0.01 6.58 4.40
C LEU A 62 1.03 7.18 3.43
N ILE A 63 0.73 8.34 2.82
CA ILE A 63 1.69 8.98 1.90
C ILE A 63 2.92 9.50 2.63
N THR A 64 2.75 9.99 3.87
CA THR A 64 3.87 10.44 4.70
C THR A 64 4.78 9.26 5.07
N VAL A 65 4.19 8.16 5.51
CA VAL A 65 4.95 6.93 5.84
C VAL A 65 5.68 6.41 4.59
N PHE A 66 5.00 6.35 3.45
CA PHE A 66 5.61 5.93 2.19
C PHE A 66 6.79 6.83 1.79
N ALA A 67 6.62 8.16 1.87
CA ALA A 67 7.68 9.12 1.58
C ALA A 67 8.89 8.94 2.50
N ILE A 68 8.68 8.66 3.79
CA ILE A 68 9.76 8.39 4.75
C ILE A 68 10.53 7.12 4.36
N ILE A 69 9.82 6.03 4.04
CA ILE A 69 10.45 4.76 3.61
C ILE A 69 11.32 5.01 2.37
N VAL A 70 10.78 5.69 1.36
CA VAL A 70 11.50 6.00 0.12
C VAL A 70 12.70 6.89 0.40
N ALA A 71 12.54 7.96 1.18
CA ALA A 71 13.63 8.88 1.52
C ALA A 71 14.77 8.17 2.26
N TYR A 72 14.43 7.31 3.22
CA TYR A 72 15.42 6.51 3.95
C TYR A 72 16.18 5.57 3.01
N LYS A 73 15.49 4.89 2.09
CA LYS A 73 16.15 4.01 1.11
C LYS A 73 17.01 4.75 0.11
N VAL A 74 16.57 5.91 -0.37
CA VAL A 74 17.41 6.75 -1.22
C VAL A 74 18.68 7.20 -0.47
N TYR A 75 18.55 7.60 0.80
CA TYR A 75 19.70 7.96 1.63
C TYR A 75 20.67 6.79 1.83
N GLU A 76 20.15 5.58 2.11
CA GLU A 76 20.95 4.36 2.27
C GLU A 76 21.72 3.99 0.99
N ILE A 77 21.13 4.18 -0.19
CA ILE A 77 21.79 3.87 -1.47
C ILE A 77 22.88 4.89 -1.82
N LEU A 78 22.70 6.16 -1.44
CA LEU A 78 23.61 7.24 -1.77
C LEU A 78 24.85 7.32 -0.85
N ARG A 79 24.87 6.56 0.25
CA ARG A 79 25.95 6.56 1.23
C ARG A 79 26.69 5.23 1.24
#